data_AF-A0AAV4VI24-F1
#
_entry.id   AF-A0AAV4VI24-F1
#
_cell.length_a   1.000
_cell.length_b   1.000
_cell.length_c   1.000
_cell.angle_alpha   90.00
_cell.angle_beta   90.00
_cell.angle_gamma   90.00
#
_symmetry.space_group_name_H-M   'P 1'
#
loop_
_entity.id
_entity.type
_entity.pdbx_description
1 polymer ?
#
loop_
_entity_poly.entity_id
_entity_poly.type
_entity_poly.pdbx_seq_one_letter_code
_entity_poly.pdbx_strand_id
1 'polypeptide(L)'
;MCCEHDQIVAVMRVQSTKIKSEARELIESFPITDENYPLAIESLTERYGRKERYYEEFPKKLQDSFYIDNCLTSVQNNAELEIFLESATNVMKEGMLDRRGCESSALSASSESTRSKVLGLIWDKNLNALEIDTEYLEFDEREKITKREILSLVSPVFDPIGFFCTC
;
A
#
# COMPACT_ATOMS: atom_id res chain seq x y z
N MET A 1 7.21 9.82 26.63
CA MET A 1 8.41 10.41 26.02
C MET A 1 8.73 9.58 24.79
N CYS A 2 8.13 9.92 23.66
CA CYS A 2 8.42 9.25 22.40
C CYS A 2 9.68 9.93 21.83
N CYS A 3 10.72 9.16 21.60
CA CYS A 3 11.95 9.69 21.00
C CYS A 3 11.64 10.16 19.58
N GLU A 4 11.68 11.48 19.36
CA GLU A 4 11.82 12.11 18.04
C GLU A 4 13.18 11.71 17.47
N HIS A 5 13.26 10.52 16.88
CA HIS A 5 14.24 10.27 15.84
C HIS A 5 13.52 10.60 14.54
N ASP A 6 14.03 11.57 13.78
CA ASP A 6 13.58 11.91 12.42
C ASP A 6 13.68 10.66 11.53
N GLN A 7 12.66 9.81 11.58
CA GLN A 7 12.55 8.66 10.70
C GLN A 7 11.98 9.15 9.37
N ILE A 8 12.62 8.71 8.30
CA ILE A 8 12.12 8.93 6.94
C ILE A 8 11.00 7.93 6.71
N VAL A 9 9.81 8.43 6.42
CA VAL A 9 8.66 7.61 6.06
C VAL A 9 8.61 7.47 4.55
N ALA A 10 8.37 6.25 4.07
CA ALA A 10 8.22 5.93 2.67
C ALA A 10 6.91 5.17 2.42
N VAL A 11 6.22 5.60 1.38
CA VAL A 11 4.96 5.04 0.89
C VAL A 11 5.18 4.55 -0.52
N MET A 12 5.01 3.25 -0.73
CA MET A 12 5.16 2.60 -2.01
C MET A 12 3.82 2.03 -2.47
N ARG A 13 3.39 2.44 -3.66
CA ARG A 13 2.17 1.93 -4.28
C ARG A 13 2.52 0.77 -5.20
N VAL A 14 1.90 -0.37 -4.96
CA VAL A 14 2.13 -1.63 -5.67
C VAL A 14 0.91 -1.96 -6.53
N GLN A 15 1.11 -2.65 -7.64
CA GLN A 15 0.04 -3.24 -8.44
C GLN A 15 0.50 -4.58 -9.01
N SER A 16 -0.47 -5.41 -9.40
CA SER A 16 -0.17 -6.54 -10.26
C SER A 16 0.44 -6.06 -11.58
N THR A 17 1.38 -6.83 -12.12
CA THR A 17 1.94 -6.62 -13.46
C THR A 17 0.87 -6.63 -14.56
N LYS A 18 1.22 -6.05 -15.71
CA LYS A 18 0.35 -5.80 -16.89
C LYS A 18 -0.42 -7.04 -17.36
N ILE A 19 -1.52 -6.77 -18.08
CA ILE A 19 -2.36 -7.74 -18.82
C ILE A 19 -1.48 -8.76 -19.57
N LYS A 20 -1.75 -10.06 -19.39
CA LYS A 20 -0.99 -11.25 -19.86
C LYS A 20 0.24 -11.69 -19.03
N SER A 21 0.27 -11.45 -17.73
CA SER A 21 1.26 -12.12 -16.89
C SER A 21 0.95 -13.61 -16.77
N GLU A 22 1.98 -14.45 -16.65
CA GLU A 22 1.82 -15.90 -16.53
C GLU A 22 1.00 -16.30 -15.29
N ALA A 23 1.16 -15.57 -14.17
CA ALA A 23 0.34 -15.74 -12.98
C ALA A 23 -1.14 -15.42 -13.23
N ARG A 24 -1.42 -14.41 -14.07
CA ARG A 24 -2.79 -14.06 -14.47
C ARG A 24 -3.38 -15.10 -15.42
N GLU A 25 -2.62 -15.59 -16.39
CA GLU A 25 -3.06 -16.67 -17.28
C GLU A 25 -3.38 -17.95 -16.50
N LEU A 26 -2.57 -18.27 -15.47
CA LEU A 26 -2.84 -19.37 -14.55
C LEU A 26 -4.18 -19.18 -13.83
N ILE A 27 -4.43 -18.01 -13.25
CA ILE A 27 -5.70 -17.72 -12.55
C ILE A 27 -6.89 -17.71 -13.53
N GLU A 28 -6.74 -17.11 -14.71
CA GLU A 28 -7.78 -17.08 -15.74
C GLU A 28 -8.08 -18.48 -16.32
N SER A 29 -7.17 -19.45 -16.15
CA SER A 29 -7.42 -20.85 -16.54
C SER A 29 -8.41 -21.58 -15.61
N PHE A 30 -8.62 -21.08 -14.38
CA PHE A 30 -9.59 -21.64 -13.45
C PHE A 30 -10.98 -21.02 -13.66
N PRO A 31 -12.04 -21.82 -13.81
CA PRO A 31 -13.42 -21.31 -13.76
C PRO A 31 -13.71 -20.61 -12.44
N ILE A 32 -14.35 -19.43 -12.48
CA ILE A 32 -14.72 -18.63 -11.31
C ILE A 32 -15.83 -19.35 -10.54
N THR A 33 -15.41 -20.20 -9.59
CA THR A 33 -16.27 -21.00 -8.72
C THR A 33 -15.58 -21.19 -7.37
N ASP A 34 -16.37 -21.31 -6.30
CA ASP A 34 -15.87 -21.41 -4.92
C ASP A 34 -14.91 -22.61 -4.73
N GLU A 35 -15.17 -23.72 -5.42
CA GLU A 35 -14.37 -24.95 -5.37
C GLU A 35 -12.98 -24.80 -6.01
N ASN A 36 -12.81 -23.86 -6.94
CA ASN A 36 -11.56 -23.66 -7.67
C ASN A 36 -10.63 -22.64 -7.02
N TYR A 37 -11.11 -21.78 -6.12
CA TYR A 37 -10.25 -20.82 -5.41
C TYR A 37 -9.10 -21.49 -4.65
N PRO A 38 -9.31 -22.60 -3.90
CA PRO A 38 -8.22 -23.31 -3.24
C PRO A 38 -7.17 -23.84 -4.22
N LEU A 39 -7.60 -24.40 -5.36
CA LEU A 39 -6.70 -24.97 -6.37
C LEU A 39 -5.87 -23.88 -7.06
N ALA A 40 -6.47 -22.72 -7.32
CA ALA A 40 -5.81 -21.56 -7.88
C ALA A 40 -4.75 -21.01 -6.90
N ILE A 41 -5.08 -20.94 -5.60
CA ILE A 41 -4.14 -20.54 -4.54
C ILE A 41 -2.99 -21.55 -4.43
N GLU A 42 -3.28 -22.85 -4.43
CA GLU A 42 -2.27 -23.91 -4.37
C GLU A 42 -1.32 -23.83 -5.57
N SER A 43 -1.85 -23.67 -6.78
CA SER A 43 -1.06 -23.56 -8.01
C SER A 43 -0.15 -22.31 -8.01
N LEU A 44 -0.65 -21.18 -7.51
CA LEU A 44 0.18 -19.98 -7.31
C LEU A 44 1.24 -20.21 -6.22
N THR A 45 0.88 -20.90 -5.14
CA THR A 45 1.78 -21.17 -4.01
C THR A 45 2.86 -22.17 -4.38
N GLU A 46 2.58 -23.18 -5.19
CA GLU A 46 3.56 -24.13 -5.70
C GLU A 46 4.58 -23.42 -6.61
N ARG A 47 4.08 -22.50 -7.44
CA ARG A 47 4.90 -21.86 -8.47
C ARG A 47 5.70 -20.65 -7.97
N TYR A 48 5.12 -19.87 -7.05
CA TYR A 48 5.68 -18.60 -6.57
C TYR A 48 5.84 -18.56 -5.05
N GLY A 49 5.27 -19.50 -4.31
CA GLY A 49 5.38 -19.56 -2.85
C GLY A 49 6.78 -19.97 -2.41
N ARG A 50 7.54 -19.02 -1.86
CA ARG A 50 8.85 -19.30 -1.26
C ARG A 50 8.68 -19.81 0.18
N LYS A 51 9.30 -20.95 0.49
CA LYS A 51 9.39 -21.47 1.87
C LYS A 51 10.63 -21.03 2.65
N GLU A 52 11.63 -20.39 2.01
CA GLU A 52 12.86 -19.98 2.70
C GLU A 52 13.55 -18.73 2.12
N ARG A 53 14.10 -17.94 3.08
CA ARG A 53 15.29 -17.05 3.05
C ARG A 53 15.19 -15.68 2.40
N TYR A 54 15.02 -14.70 3.28
CA TYR A 54 15.73 -13.43 3.18
C TYR A 54 16.49 -13.15 4.50
N TYR A 55 17.54 -12.33 4.45
CA TYR A 55 18.14 -11.72 5.65
C TYR A 55 17.03 -11.08 6.48
N GLU A 56 16.96 -11.42 7.78
CA GLU A 56 15.70 -11.39 8.51
C GLU A 56 15.02 -10.02 8.64
N GLU A 57 15.75 -8.92 8.62
CA GLU A 57 15.15 -7.63 8.99
C GLU A 57 14.36 -6.98 7.84
N PHE A 58 14.93 -6.89 6.63
CA PHE A 58 14.31 -6.11 5.55
C PHE A 58 13.04 -6.74 4.98
N PRO A 59 13.00 -8.05 4.67
CA PRO A 59 11.78 -8.62 4.10
C PRO A 59 10.70 -8.94 5.12
N LYS A 60 11.04 -9.11 6.41
CA LYS A 60 10.03 -9.09 7.48
C LYS A 60 9.41 -7.69 7.59
N LYS A 61 10.24 -6.64 7.62
CA LYS A 61 9.76 -5.25 7.61
C LYS A 61 8.88 -4.96 6.39
N LEU A 62 9.27 -5.43 5.21
CA LEU A 62 8.45 -5.33 4.00
C LEU A 62 7.11 -6.06 4.15
N GLN A 63 7.10 -7.29 4.68
CA GLN A 63 5.89 -8.08 4.93
C GLN A 63 4.93 -7.38 5.90
N ASP A 64 5.46 -6.83 7.00
CA ASP A 64 4.68 -6.16 8.04
C ASP A 64 4.22 -4.75 7.61
N SER A 65 4.83 -4.19 6.57
CA SER A 65 4.56 -2.85 6.05
C SER A 65 3.40 -2.79 5.04
N PHE A 66 2.81 -3.93 4.62
CA PHE A 66 1.76 -3.93 3.59
C PHE A 66 0.35 -3.71 4.14
N TYR A 67 -0.37 -2.78 3.50
CA TYR A 67 -1.82 -2.62 3.59
C TYR A 67 -2.43 -2.62 2.17
N ILE A 68 -3.08 -3.74 1.80
CA ILE A 68 -3.68 -3.96 0.48
C ILE A 68 -2.66 -3.72 -0.64
N ASP A 69 -2.70 -2.57 -1.30
CA ASP A 69 -1.85 -2.18 -2.42
C ASP A 69 -0.76 -1.16 -2.05
N ASN A 70 -0.69 -0.74 -0.78
CA ASN A 70 0.29 0.21 -0.27
C ASN A 70 1.26 -0.47 0.71
N CYS A 71 2.55 -0.17 0.56
CA CYS A 71 3.60 -0.55 1.50
C CYS A 71 4.08 0.71 2.22
N LEU A 72 3.91 0.75 3.54
CA LEU A 72 4.22 1.86 4.43
C LEU A 72 5.37 1.48 5.36
N THR A 73 6.50 2.16 5.25
CA THR A 73 7.67 1.85 6.09
C THR A 73 8.34 3.11 6.61
N SER A 74 9.05 3.01 7.73
CA SER A 74 9.91 4.07 8.25
C SER A 74 11.34 3.58 8.37
N VAL A 75 12.30 4.41 7.97
CA VAL A 75 13.75 4.11 7.95
C VAL A 75 14.53 5.25 8.58
N GLN A 76 15.73 4.98 9.09
CA GLN A 76 16.47 5.97 9.89
C GLN A 76 17.20 7.00 9.03
N ASN A 77 17.55 6.67 7.78
CA ASN A 77 18.34 7.53 6.92
C ASN A 77 18.16 7.20 5.44
N ASN A 78 18.65 8.08 4.56
CA ASN A 78 18.49 7.95 3.11
C ASN A 78 19.20 6.71 2.53
N ALA A 79 20.29 6.25 3.13
CA ALA A 79 20.98 5.05 2.67
C ALA A 79 20.15 3.79 2.95
N GLU A 80 19.54 3.69 4.13
CA GLU A 80 18.59 2.61 4.47
C GLU A 80 17.35 2.66 3.56
N LEU A 81 16.86 3.86 3.23
CA LEU A 81 15.76 4.03 2.29
C LEU A 81 16.10 3.45 0.91
N GLU A 82 17.26 3.78 0.36
CA GLU A 82 17.68 3.30 -0.96
C GLU A 82 17.80 1.78 -1.00
N ILE A 83 18.46 1.19 0.02
CA ILE A 83 18.58 -0.26 0.18
C ILE A 83 17.20 -0.91 0.30
N PHE A 84 16.30 -0.33 1.11
CA PHE A 84 14.93 -0.84 1.28
C PHE A 84 14.18 -0.81 -0.05
N LEU A 85 14.22 0.30 -0.78
CA LEU A 85 13.51 0.46 -2.05
C LEU A 85 14.04 -0.49 -3.12
N GLU A 86 15.35 -0.68 -3.20
CA GLU A 86 15.96 -1.64 -4.12
C GLU A 86 15.55 -3.08 -3.77
N SER A 87 15.70 -3.47 -2.49
CA SER A 87 15.33 -4.79 -2.00
C SER A 87 13.85 -5.08 -2.26
N ALA A 88 12.97 -4.17 -1.86
CA ALA A 88 11.53 -4.30 -2.05
C ALA A 88 11.15 -4.36 -3.53
N THR A 89 11.79 -3.57 -4.40
CA THR A 89 11.56 -3.63 -5.84
C THR A 89 11.96 -4.99 -6.42
N ASN A 90 13.06 -5.58 -5.95
CA ASN A 90 13.50 -6.90 -6.39
C ASN A 90 12.52 -7.99 -5.93
N VAL A 91 12.11 -7.97 -4.65
CA VAL A 91 11.08 -8.89 -4.12
C VAL A 91 9.77 -8.77 -4.89
N MET A 92 9.31 -7.55 -5.17
CA MET A 92 8.08 -7.32 -5.94
C MET A 92 8.19 -7.84 -7.37
N LYS A 93 9.30 -7.56 -8.07
CA LYS A 93 9.53 -8.06 -9.44
C LYS A 93 9.53 -9.58 -9.50
N GLU A 94 10.14 -10.24 -8.53
CA GLU A 94 10.12 -11.70 -8.41
C GLU A 94 8.68 -12.23 -8.23
N GLY A 95 7.87 -11.51 -7.45
CA GLY A 95 6.44 -11.79 -7.26
C GLY A 95 5.52 -11.30 -8.38
N MET A 96 6.05 -10.84 -9.53
CA MET A 96 5.25 -10.27 -10.63
C MET A 96 4.38 -9.08 -10.20
N LEU A 97 4.85 -8.30 -9.22
CA LEU A 97 4.27 -7.06 -8.75
C LEU A 97 5.09 -5.88 -9.29
N ASP A 98 4.41 -4.90 -9.87
CA ASP A 98 5.01 -3.67 -10.37
C ASP A 98 4.84 -2.53 -9.36
N ARG A 99 5.91 -1.74 -9.18
CA ARG A 99 5.88 -0.51 -8.40
C ARG A 99 5.24 0.61 -9.23
N ARG A 100 4.02 1.07 -8.85
CA ARG A 100 3.35 2.22 -9.48
C ARG A 100 4.05 3.54 -9.18
N GLY A 101 4.52 3.68 -7.96
CA GLY A 101 5.14 4.91 -7.48
C GLY A 101 5.68 4.76 -6.07
N CYS A 102 6.56 5.67 -5.69
CA CYS A 102 7.11 5.77 -4.35
C CYS A 102 7.15 7.24 -3.97
N GLU A 103 6.74 7.53 -2.74
CA GLU A 103 6.82 8.84 -2.13
C GLU A 103 7.54 8.70 -0.79
N SER A 104 8.42 9.63 -0.42
CA SER A 104 9.03 9.64 0.90
C SER A 104 9.11 11.06 1.47
N SER A 105 9.22 11.17 2.80
CA SER A 105 9.40 12.45 3.48
C SER A 105 10.77 13.08 3.20
N ALA A 106 11.78 12.30 2.78
CA ALA A 106 13.12 12.79 2.46
C ALA A 106 13.29 13.22 0.99
N LEU A 107 12.52 12.63 0.05
CA LEU A 107 12.65 12.91 -1.38
C LEU A 107 11.86 14.15 -1.85
N SER A 108 11.06 14.77 -0.96
CA SER A 108 10.19 15.91 -1.29
C SER A 108 10.87 17.28 -1.35
N ALA A 109 12.20 17.38 -1.19
CA ALA A 109 12.90 18.67 -1.31
C ALA A 109 12.93 19.23 -2.76
N SER A 110 12.51 18.45 -3.77
CA SER A 110 12.67 18.81 -5.19
C SER A 110 11.40 18.72 -6.07
N SER A 111 10.22 18.43 -5.50
CA SER A 111 8.94 18.41 -6.27
C SER A 111 7.78 19.03 -5.48
N GLU A 112 6.95 19.82 -6.16
CA GLU A 112 6.05 20.89 -5.68
C GLU A 112 4.89 20.52 -4.73
N SER A 113 4.82 19.31 -4.15
CA SER A 113 3.75 18.97 -3.19
C SER A 113 4.26 18.28 -1.94
N THR A 114 4.35 19.04 -0.85
CA THR A 114 4.60 18.54 0.52
C THR A 114 3.42 17.70 1.05
N ARG A 115 2.28 17.75 0.37
CA ARG A 115 1.07 16.99 0.70
C ARG A 115 0.72 16.00 -0.40
N SER A 116 0.38 14.77 0.00
CA SER A 116 0.00 13.69 -0.91
C SER A 116 -1.14 12.84 -0.35
N LYS A 117 -1.98 12.24 -1.21
CA LYS A 117 -3.03 11.33 -0.74
C LYS A 117 -2.49 9.90 -0.53
N VAL A 118 -2.66 9.36 0.67
CA VAL A 118 -2.25 7.99 1.05
C VAL A 118 -3.41 7.35 1.80
N LEU A 119 -3.93 6.21 1.30
CA LEU A 119 -5.08 5.51 1.90
C LEU A 119 -6.34 6.39 2.09
N GLY A 120 -6.58 7.35 1.19
CA GLY A 120 -7.69 8.30 1.33
C GLY A 120 -7.44 9.42 2.35
N LEU A 121 -6.32 9.40 3.07
CA LEU A 121 -5.86 10.47 3.95
C LEU A 121 -4.90 11.42 3.22
N ILE A 122 -4.77 12.64 3.74
CA ILE A 122 -3.74 13.59 3.35
C ILE A 122 -2.50 13.33 4.20
N TRP A 123 -1.36 13.08 3.57
CA TRP A 123 -0.08 12.93 4.23
C TRP A 123 0.72 14.22 4.08
N ASP A 124 0.99 14.90 5.19
CA ASP A 124 1.90 16.04 5.26
C ASP A 124 3.32 15.54 5.57
N LYS A 125 4.20 15.67 4.58
CA LYS A 125 5.58 15.18 4.64
C LYS A 125 6.47 16.02 5.56
N ASN A 126 6.12 17.27 5.84
CA ASN A 126 6.90 18.15 6.72
C ASN A 126 6.60 17.86 8.19
N LEU A 127 5.32 17.62 8.49
CA LEU A 127 4.86 17.31 9.84
C LEU A 127 4.90 15.81 10.15
N ASN A 128 5.22 14.97 9.15
CA ASN A 128 5.10 13.50 9.21
C ASN A 128 3.73 13.06 9.77
N ALA A 129 2.67 13.76 9.39
CA ALA A 129 1.32 13.60 9.93
C ALA A 129 0.32 13.18 8.84
N LEU A 130 -0.62 12.32 9.22
CA LEU A 130 -1.78 11.99 8.40
C LEU A 130 -2.98 12.81 8.87
N GLU A 131 -3.67 13.43 7.92
CA GLU A 131 -4.83 14.29 8.11
C GLU A 131 -6.03 13.73 7.33
N ILE A 132 -7.23 13.87 7.88
CA ILE A 132 -8.47 13.52 7.17
C ILE A 132 -8.85 14.68 6.26
N ASP A 133 -9.14 14.38 5.00
CA ASP A 133 -9.67 15.33 4.05
C ASP A 133 -11.14 15.63 4.38
N THR A 134 -11.38 16.74 5.08
CA THR A 134 -12.71 17.14 5.57
C THR A 134 -13.46 18.07 4.62
N GLU A 135 -12.85 18.48 3.51
CA GLU A 135 -13.45 19.40 2.54
C GLU A 135 -14.71 18.81 1.89
N TYR A 136 -14.81 17.48 1.80
CA TYR A 136 -15.98 16.78 1.23
C TYR A 136 -17.14 16.58 2.20
N LEU A 137 -17.03 17.03 3.46
CA LEU A 137 -18.11 16.89 4.46
C LEU A 137 -19.17 17.99 4.36
N GLU A 138 -19.06 18.91 3.39
CA GLU A 138 -20.11 19.88 3.09
C GLU A 138 -21.31 19.17 2.43
N PHE A 139 -22.32 18.91 3.24
CA PHE A 139 -23.56 18.26 2.84
C PHE A 139 -24.57 19.29 2.31
N ASP A 140 -24.98 19.18 1.05
CA ASP A 140 -26.13 19.93 0.55
C ASP A 140 -27.43 19.18 0.88
N GLU A 141 -28.19 19.70 1.84
CA GLU A 141 -29.46 19.12 2.31
C GLU A 141 -30.55 19.01 1.24
N ARG A 142 -30.34 19.58 0.04
CA ARG A 142 -31.37 19.73 -1.00
C ARG A 142 -31.39 18.62 -2.03
N GLU A 143 -30.41 17.72 -2.06
CA GLU A 143 -30.37 16.61 -3.01
C GLU A 143 -30.89 15.29 -2.43
N LYS A 144 -31.44 14.45 -3.33
CA LYS A 144 -31.95 13.13 -2.96
C LYS A 144 -30.77 12.22 -2.63
N ILE A 145 -30.61 11.92 -1.35
CA ILE A 145 -29.52 11.08 -0.84
C ILE A 145 -29.49 9.71 -1.54
N THR A 146 -28.36 9.39 -2.17
CA THR A 146 -28.08 8.07 -2.74
C THR A 146 -27.15 7.25 -1.86
N LYS A 147 -27.19 5.92 -2.01
CA LYS A 147 -26.21 5.02 -1.35
C LYS A 147 -24.77 5.40 -1.68
N ARG A 148 -24.51 5.93 -2.88
CA ARG A 148 -23.17 6.34 -3.33
C ARG A 148 -22.68 7.58 -2.58
N GLU A 149 -23.55 8.57 -2.36
CA GLU A 149 -23.21 9.75 -1.56
C GLU A 149 -22.88 9.39 -0.12
N ILE A 150 -23.72 8.57 0.53
CA ILE A 150 -23.46 8.12 1.91
C ILE A 150 -22.09 7.44 1.99
N LEU A 151 -21.82 6.49 1.08
CA LEU A 151 -20.53 5.78 1.07
C LEU A 151 -19.35 6.72 0.81
N SER A 152 -19.51 7.73 -0.05
CA SER A 152 -18.46 8.72 -0.32
C SER A 152 -18.17 9.63 0.87
N LEU A 153 -19.15 9.90 1.73
CA LEU A 153 -19.00 10.74 2.92
C LEU A 153 -18.36 9.97 4.08
N VAL A 154 -18.68 8.69 4.23
CA VAL A 154 -18.17 7.87 5.33
C VAL A 154 -16.82 7.23 5.01
N SER A 155 -16.52 6.91 3.75
CA SER A 155 -15.28 6.21 3.39
C SER A 155 -13.99 6.90 3.87
N PRO A 156 -13.84 8.25 3.86
CA PRO A 156 -12.62 8.90 4.37
C PRO A 156 -12.38 8.68 5.87
N VAL A 157 -13.42 8.31 6.63
CA VAL A 157 -13.33 7.98 8.05
C VAL A 157 -13.11 6.48 8.26
N PHE A 158 -13.84 5.63 7.52
CA PHE A 158 -13.82 4.18 7.74
C PHE A 158 -12.66 3.45 7.07
N ASP A 159 -12.20 3.91 5.91
CA ASP A 159 -11.05 3.32 5.21
C ASP A 159 -9.75 3.35 6.07
N PRO A 160 -9.39 4.47 6.73
CA PRO A 160 -8.20 4.51 7.58
C PRO A 160 -8.38 3.84 8.94
N ILE A 161 -9.61 3.56 9.41
CA ILE A 161 -9.81 2.77 10.65
C ILE A 161 -9.20 1.38 10.51
N GLY A 162 -9.19 0.79 9.31
CA GLY A 162 -8.53 -0.49 9.04
C GLY A 162 -7.02 -0.48 9.31
N PHE A 163 -6.38 0.69 9.31
CA PHE A 163 -4.97 0.85 9.66
C PHE A 163 -4.73 0.81 11.18
N PHE A 164 -5.66 1.37 11.96
CA PHE A 164 -5.55 1.42 13.43
C PHE A 164 -6.14 0.18 14.11
N CYS A 165 -7.02 -0.54 13.43
CA CYS A 165 -7.66 -1.75 13.92
C CYS A 165 -6.97 -3.00 13.36
N THR A 166 -5.68 -3.18 13.66
CA THR A 166 -5.03 -4.48 13.53
C THR A 166 -5.44 -5.34 14.73
N CYS A 167 -6.35 -6.29 14.50
CA CYS A 167 -6.70 -7.37 15.43
C CYS A 167 -6.21 -8.69 14.85
#